data_AF-A0A2N1CVB2-F1
#
_entry.id   AF-A0A2N1CVB2-F1
#
_cell.length_a   1.000
_cell.length_b   1.000
_cell.length_c   1.000
_cell.angle_alpha   90.00
_cell.angle_beta   90.00
_cell.angle_gamma   90.00
#
_symmetry.space_group_name_H-M   'P 1'
#
loop_
_entity.id
_entity.type
_entity.pdbx_description
1 polymer ?
#
loop_
_entity_poly.entity_id
_entity_poly.type
_entity_poly.pdbx_seq_one_letter_code
_entity_poly.pdbx_strand_id
1 'polypeptide(L)'
;MEKVVLSILFGAKPLIKQILLVLGLFSLYNPPVFSQLEKMFQVVNAKTIDRNLALQFPIDKTFQGTSATFYDAKILINTLDQSIKLQMKVSSNKAEQSLIAKLVFTGDMQYHPFTESYQLENLLLDSFKIEQDSYSDSQPPIKMIKQSLINDFKDIVLFNLTEITTLSLRRPADEIEISMNQLLFIWH
;
A
#
# COMPACT_ATOMS: atom_id res chain seq x y z
N MET A 1 87.99 15.69 -24.13
CA MET A 1 88.01 16.42 -25.41
C MET A 1 87.06 15.69 -26.35
N GLU A 2 85.80 16.15 -26.38
CA GLU A 2 85.15 16.84 -27.52
C GLU A 2 84.56 15.84 -28.55
N LYS A 3 83.23 15.60 -28.51
CA LYS A 3 82.14 16.15 -29.38
C LYS A 3 82.15 15.51 -30.79
N VAL A 4 81.07 14.98 -31.39
CA VAL A 4 79.73 15.52 -31.74
C VAL A 4 78.86 14.30 -32.20
N VAL A 5 77.73 13.94 -31.55
CA VAL A 5 76.30 14.19 -31.88
C VAL A 5 75.85 13.85 -33.33
N LEU A 6 74.88 12.91 -33.51
CA LEU A 6 73.53 13.21 -34.04
C LEU A 6 72.59 11.97 -33.98
N SER A 7 71.45 12.17 -33.32
CA SER A 7 70.25 11.35 -33.20
C SER A 7 69.23 11.65 -34.31
N ILE A 8 68.36 10.67 -34.67
CA ILE A 8 66.92 10.76 -35.10
C ILE A 8 66.51 9.29 -35.41
N LEU A 9 65.63 8.56 -34.70
CA LEU A 9 64.22 8.69 -34.24
C LEU A 9 63.17 8.00 -35.16
N PHE A 10 62.45 7.04 -34.54
CA PHE A 10 61.15 6.42 -34.86
C PHE A 10 61.02 5.49 -36.09
N GLY A 11 60.37 4.32 -36.04
CA GLY A 11 59.52 3.74 -34.99
C GLY A 11 59.05 2.31 -35.33
N ALA A 12 58.89 1.53 -34.24
CA ALA A 12 58.11 0.31 -33.98
C ALA A 12 57.55 -0.60 -35.11
N LYS A 13 58.01 -1.87 -35.07
CA LYS A 13 57.31 -3.14 -35.41
C LYS A 13 56.15 -3.41 -34.42
N PRO A 14 55.15 -4.31 -34.64
CA PRO A 14 55.27 -5.70 -35.16
C PRO A 14 54.18 -6.15 -36.18
N LEU A 15 54.53 -6.90 -37.23
CA LEU A 15 54.58 -8.38 -37.36
C LEU A 15 53.23 -9.14 -37.19
N ILE A 16 52.78 -9.65 -38.34
CA ILE A 16 52.05 -10.90 -38.61
C ILE A 16 50.51 -10.83 -38.57
N LYS A 17 49.99 -10.67 -39.78
CA LYS A 17 48.61 -10.90 -40.22
C LYS A 17 48.30 -12.41 -40.31
N GLN A 18 47.03 -12.72 -40.07
CA GLN A 18 46.23 -13.83 -40.61
C GLN A 18 46.38 -15.23 -39.98
N ILE A 19 45.48 -15.53 -39.04
CA ILE A 19 44.83 -16.85 -38.94
C ILE A 19 43.32 -16.58 -38.82
N LEU A 20 42.56 -17.09 -39.79
CA LEU A 20 41.10 -17.00 -39.85
C LEU A 20 40.56 -18.42 -40.04
N LEU A 21 39.54 -18.75 -39.23
CA LEU A 21 38.43 -19.64 -39.55
C LEU A 21 38.69 -21.16 -39.46
N VAL A 22 38.19 -21.80 -38.39
CA VAL A 22 37.12 -22.84 -38.42
C VAL A 22 36.61 -23.02 -36.98
N LEU A 23 35.42 -22.51 -36.66
CA LEU A 23 34.57 -22.95 -35.54
C LEU A 23 33.15 -22.45 -35.80
N GLY A 24 32.56 -22.98 -36.87
CA GLY A 24 31.13 -22.88 -37.16
C GLY A 24 30.53 -24.28 -37.03
N LEU A 25 29.33 -24.35 -36.44
CA LEU A 25 28.44 -25.52 -36.22
C LEU A 25 28.49 -26.15 -34.82
N PHE A 26 28.13 -25.41 -33.76
CA PHE A 26 27.41 -25.96 -32.60
C PHE A 26 26.65 -24.89 -31.77
N SER A 27 26.17 -23.80 -32.39
CA SER A 27 25.35 -22.79 -31.70
C SER A 27 23.90 -22.73 -32.20
N LEU A 28 23.34 -23.89 -32.57
CA LEU A 28 21.89 -24.09 -32.61
C LEU A 28 21.45 -24.80 -31.33
N TYR A 29 21.75 -24.19 -30.18
CA TYR A 29 20.98 -24.42 -28.97
C TYR A 29 20.06 -23.21 -28.84
N ASN A 30 18.84 -23.37 -29.34
CA ASN A 30 17.73 -22.55 -28.87
C ASN A 30 17.77 -22.64 -27.33
N PRO A 31 17.94 -21.52 -26.59
CA PRO A 31 17.52 -21.57 -25.20
C PRO A 31 16.03 -21.93 -25.25
N PRO A 32 15.54 -22.85 -24.41
CA PRO A 32 14.10 -22.92 -24.21
C PRO A 32 13.71 -21.51 -23.77
N VAL A 33 12.88 -20.84 -24.57
CA VAL A 33 12.14 -19.66 -24.13
C VAL A 33 11.21 -20.19 -23.04
N PHE A 34 11.77 -20.35 -21.83
CA PHE A 34 10.97 -20.41 -20.64
C PHE A 34 10.30 -19.04 -20.59
N SER A 35 9.05 -18.99 -21.02
CA SER A 35 8.11 -17.97 -20.55
C SER A 35 7.94 -18.20 -19.06
N GLN A 36 8.94 -17.80 -18.27
CA GLN A 36 8.68 -17.43 -16.90
C GLN A 36 7.75 -16.23 -17.04
N LEU A 37 6.45 -16.44 -16.80
CA LEU A 37 5.58 -15.36 -16.36
C LEU A 37 6.35 -14.74 -15.19
N GLU A 38 6.96 -13.58 -15.40
CA GLU A 38 7.57 -12.82 -14.31
C GLU A 38 6.40 -12.43 -13.40
N LYS A 39 6.21 -13.22 -12.33
CA LYS A 39 5.24 -12.87 -11.30
C LYS A 39 5.68 -11.52 -10.72
N MET A 40 4.88 -10.50 -10.98
CA MET A 40 5.08 -9.19 -10.37
C MET A 40 4.42 -9.22 -9.00
N PHE A 41 5.12 -8.70 -8.00
CA PHE A 41 4.58 -8.61 -6.65
C PHE A 41 4.86 -7.24 -6.03
N GLN A 42 3.95 -6.80 -5.18
CA GLN A 42 4.08 -5.56 -4.42
C GLN A 42 3.72 -5.82 -2.96
N VAL A 43 4.64 -5.47 -2.06
CA VAL A 43 4.38 -5.52 -0.61
C VAL A 43 3.85 -4.17 -0.15
N VAL A 44 2.76 -4.19 0.61
CA VAL A 44 2.17 -3.02 1.25
C VAL A 44 2.13 -3.25 2.76
N ASN A 45 2.91 -2.48 3.50
CA ASN A 45 2.96 -2.57 4.95
C ASN A 45 1.77 -1.83 5.59
N ALA A 46 1.31 -2.31 6.74
CA ALA A 46 0.27 -1.64 7.54
C ALA A 46 0.61 -0.16 7.80
N LYS A 47 1.89 0.15 8.05
CA LYS A 47 2.37 1.53 8.23
C LYS A 47 2.14 2.42 7.00
N THR A 48 2.20 1.89 5.79
CA THR A 48 1.90 2.64 4.56
C THR A 48 0.41 2.94 4.49
N ILE A 49 -0.44 1.95 4.81
CA ILE A 49 -1.89 2.10 4.88
C ILE A 49 -2.27 3.14 5.96
N ASP A 50 -1.74 3.00 7.17
CA ASP A 50 -1.99 3.92 8.29
C ASP A 50 -1.60 5.37 7.97
N ARG A 51 -0.52 5.57 7.19
CA ARG A 51 -0.14 6.91 6.72
C ARG A 51 -1.18 7.51 5.79
N ASN A 52 -1.75 6.71 4.87
CA ASN A 52 -2.81 7.17 3.98
C ASN A 52 -4.11 7.44 4.76
N LEU A 53 -4.46 6.55 5.70
CA LEU A 53 -5.59 6.76 6.61
C LEU A 53 -5.44 8.08 7.39
N ALA A 54 -4.26 8.39 7.90
CA ALA A 54 -4.02 9.64 8.61
C ALA A 54 -4.24 10.91 7.76
N LEU A 55 -4.26 10.82 6.41
CA LEU A 55 -4.58 11.94 5.52
C LEU A 55 -6.10 12.14 5.33
N GLN A 56 -6.91 11.10 5.60
CA GLN A 56 -8.37 11.13 5.45
C GLN A 56 -9.10 11.50 6.73
N PHE A 57 -8.41 11.38 7.88
CA PHE A 57 -8.96 11.67 9.20
C PHE A 57 -8.32 12.93 9.79
N PRO A 58 -9.05 13.69 10.63
CA PRO A 58 -10.36 13.39 11.19
C PRO A 58 -11.53 13.55 10.22
N ILE A 59 -12.63 12.84 10.48
CA ILE A 59 -13.90 12.99 9.77
C ILE A 59 -14.97 13.41 10.76
N ASP A 60 -15.58 14.57 10.52
CA ASP A 60 -16.70 15.07 11.31
C ASP A 60 -18.04 14.63 10.70
N LYS A 61 -18.93 14.12 11.54
CA LYS A 61 -20.32 13.80 11.18
C LYS A 61 -21.26 14.47 12.15
N THR A 62 -22.39 14.93 11.62
CA THR A 62 -23.46 15.53 12.41
C THR A 62 -24.77 14.87 12.05
N PHE A 63 -25.55 14.49 13.07
CA PHE A 63 -26.88 13.94 12.89
C PHE A 63 -27.80 14.52 13.95
N GLN A 64 -28.92 15.10 13.51
CA GLN A 64 -29.94 15.70 14.38
C GLN A 64 -29.36 16.67 15.43
N GLY A 65 -28.36 17.48 15.05
CA GLY A 65 -27.74 18.48 15.93
C GLY A 65 -26.74 17.93 16.95
N THR A 66 -26.40 16.64 16.90
CA THR A 66 -25.29 16.05 17.67
C THR A 66 -24.13 15.79 16.71
N SER A 67 -22.92 16.16 17.10
CA SER A 67 -21.71 15.96 16.29
C SER A 67 -20.78 14.90 16.88
N ALA A 68 -20.11 14.16 16.01
CA ALA A 68 -19.09 13.20 16.32
C ALA A 68 -17.89 13.38 15.39
N THR A 69 -16.69 13.26 15.95
CA THR A 69 -15.43 13.29 15.21
C THR A 69 -14.80 11.92 15.26
N PHE A 70 -14.58 11.32 14.10
CA PHE A 70 -13.85 10.06 13.93
C PHE A 70 -12.37 10.38 13.69
N TYR A 71 -11.46 9.66 14.36
CA TYR A 71 -10.02 9.94 14.32
C TYR A 71 -9.19 8.70 14.69
N ASP A 72 -7.86 8.81 14.62
CA ASP A 72 -6.90 7.74 14.92
C ASP A 72 -7.17 6.44 14.15
N ALA A 73 -7.55 6.56 12.88
CA ALA A 73 -7.81 5.42 12.01
C ALA A 73 -6.53 4.63 11.72
N LYS A 74 -6.61 3.30 11.85
CA LYS A 74 -5.53 2.34 11.63
C LYS A 74 -6.05 1.04 11.07
N ILE A 75 -5.25 0.38 10.23
CA ILE A 75 -5.56 -0.97 9.77
C ILE A 75 -5.09 -2.01 10.79
N LEU A 76 -5.93 -3.00 11.05
CA LEU A 76 -5.60 -4.21 11.78
C LEU A 76 -5.52 -5.34 10.76
N ILE A 77 -4.35 -5.94 10.62
CA ILE A 77 -4.12 -7.08 9.74
C ILE A 77 -4.04 -8.32 10.62
N ASN A 78 -4.97 -9.25 10.45
CA ASN A 78 -5.01 -10.49 11.21
C ASN A 78 -4.67 -11.68 10.30
N THR A 79 -3.53 -12.30 10.60
CA THR A 79 -2.99 -13.42 9.83
C THR A 79 -3.72 -14.74 10.11
N LEU A 80 -4.36 -14.87 11.27
CA LEU A 80 -5.04 -16.10 11.67
C LEU A 80 -6.38 -16.27 10.95
N ASP A 81 -7.13 -15.18 10.81
CA ASP A 81 -8.42 -15.19 10.12
C ASP A 81 -8.31 -14.72 8.66
N GLN A 82 -7.09 -14.40 8.19
CA GLN A 82 -6.83 -13.87 6.85
C GLN A 82 -7.76 -12.70 6.53
N SER A 83 -7.87 -11.75 7.46
CA SER A 83 -8.72 -10.57 7.31
C SER A 83 -7.98 -9.27 7.59
N ILE A 84 -8.56 -8.19 7.07
CA ILE A 84 -8.22 -6.83 7.46
C ILE A 84 -9.42 -6.17 8.11
N LYS A 85 -9.16 -5.37 9.14
CA LYS A 85 -10.18 -4.58 9.84
C LYS A 85 -9.73 -3.14 9.97
N LEU A 86 -10.67 -2.21 9.98
CA LEU A 86 -10.40 -0.81 10.24
C LEU A 86 -10.72 -0.49 11.70
N GLN A 87 -9.73 -0.01 12.43
CA GLN A 87 -9.89 0.46 13.80
C GLN A 87 -9.83 1.98 13.82
N MET A 88 -10.72 2.63 14.56
CA MET A 88 -10.68 4.07 14.79
C MET A 88 -11.25 4.42 16.16
N LYS A 89 -11.10 5.69 16.54
CA LYS A 89 -11.79 6.28 17.68
C LYS A 89 -12.86 7.24 17.20
N VAL A 90 -13.87 7.44 18.03
CA VAL A 90 -14.86 8.49 17.87
C VAL A 90 -14.95 9.28 19.15
N SER A 91 -15.09 10.59 19.04
CA SER A 91 -15.44 11.46 20.15
C SER A 91 -16.73 12.22 19.87
N SER A 92 -17.56 12.40 20.88
CA SER A 92 -18.71 13.30 20.84
C SER A 92 -18.72 14.16 22.09
N ASN A 93 -18.57 15.47 21.89
CA ASN A 93 -18.44 16.44 22.97
C ASN A 93 -19.61 17.42 22.92
N LYS A 94 -20.22 17.67 24.07
CA LYS A 94 -21.29 18.66 24.23
C LYS A 94 -21.15 19.34 25.60
N ALA A 95 -20.84 20.63 25.59
CA ALA A 95 -20.50 21.38 26.81
C ALA A 95 -19.38 20.69 27.61
N GLU A 96 -19.65 20.28 28.85
CA GLU A 96 -18.69 19.58 29.73
C GLU A 96 -18.79 18.04 29.64
N GLN A 97 -19.66 17.51 28.78
CA GLN A 97 -19.86 16.09 28.59
C GLN A 97 -19.09 15.58 27.36
N SER A 98 -18.47 14.42 27.51
CA SER A 98 -17.61 13.79 26.51
C SER A 98 -17.88 12.30 26.47
N LEU A 99 -17.92 11.75 25.27
CA LEU A 99 -17.95 10.32 25.01
C LEU A 99 -16.81 10.01 24.06
N ILE A 100 -15.94 9.07 24.43
CA ILE A 100 -14.91 8.51 23.55
C ILE A 100 -15.16 7.02 23.45
N ALA A 101 -15.26 6.52 22.22
CA ALA A 101 -15.38 5.10 21.96
C ALA A 101 -14.38 4.66 20.90
N LYS A 102 -13.94 3.41 21.03
CA LYS A 102 -13.15 2.69 20.05
C LYS A 102 -14.08 1.83 19.21
N LEU A 103 -13.87 1.88 17.90
CA LEU A 103 -14.64 1.13 16.90
C LEU A 103 -13.71 0.23 16.11
N VAL A 104 -14.20 -0.95 15.77
CA VAL A 104 -13.58 -1.85 14.80
C VAL A 104 -14.61 -2.19 13.74
N PHE A 105 -14.21 -2.08 12.47
CA PHE A 105 -15.02 -2.38 11.32
C PHE A 105 -14.41 -3.53 10.53
N THR A 106 -15.27 -4.41 10.03
CA THR A 106 -14.96 -5.25 8.87
C THR A 106 -15.38 -4.51 7.61
N GLY A 107 -14.86 -4.94 6.46
CA GLY A 107 -15.25 -4.41 5.16
C GLY A 107 -14.63 -5.23 4.03
N ASP A 108 -15.04 -4.94 2.81
CA ASP A 108 -14.57 -5.60 1.61
C ASP A 108 -13.43 -4.78 1.00
N MET A 109 -12.26 -5.40 0.84
CA MET A 109 -11.16 -4.74 0.14
C MET A 109 -11.36 -4.87 -1.37
N GLN A 110 -11.60 -3.75 -2.04
CA GLN A 110 -11.87 -3.73 -3.48
C GLN A 110 -10.93 -2.80 -4.22
N TYR A 111 -10.61 -3.18 -5.46
CA TYR A 111 -9.84 -2.34 -6.37
C TYR A 111 -10.77 -1.48 -7.22
N HIS A 112 -10.52 -0.17 -7.21
CA HIS A 112 -11.26 0.80 -8.01
C HIS A 112 -10.43 1.21 -9.24
N PRO A 113 -10.87 0.86 -10.46
CA PRO A 113 -10.08 1.13 -11.66
C PRO A 113 -10.00 2.62 -12.01
N PHE A 114 -11.00 3.42 -11.63
CA PHE A 114 -11.01 4.86 -11.94
C PHE A 114 -10.01 5.65 -11.08
N THR A 115 -9.95 5.33 -9.78
CA THR A 115 -9.02 5.96 -8.84
C THR A 115 -7.70 5.21 -8.73
N GLU A 116 -7.58 4.05 -9.41
CA GLU A 116 -6.45 3.13 -9.35
C GLU A 116 -6.02 2.79 -7.90
N SER A 117 -7.02 2.59 -7.02
CA SER A 117 -6.82 2.49 -5.57
C SER A 117 -7.48 1.25 -4.98
N TYR A 118 -6.91 0.74 -3.89
CA TYR A 118 -7.60 -0.21 -3.04
C TYR A 118 -8.36 0.53 -1.96
N GLN A 119 -9.64 0.20 -1.81
CA GLN A 119 -10.55 0.80 -0.85
C GLN A 119 -11.14 -0.28 0.04
N LEU A 120 -11.51 0.10 1.25
CA LEU A 120 -12.31 -0.72 2.15
C LEU A 120 -13.75 -0.22 2.09
N GLU A 121 -14.59 -1.01 1.46
CA GLU A 121 -16.00 -0.73 1.22
C GLU A 121 -16.91 -1.55 2.16
N ASN A 122 -18.22 -1.28 2.10
CA ASN A 122 -19.24 -2.02 2.83
C ASN A 122 -18.90 -2.17 4.33
N LEU A 123 -18.46 -1.07 4.95
CA LEU A 123 -17.99 -1.10 6.33
C LEU A 123 -19.12 -1.53 7.29
N LEU A 124 -18.85 -2.59 8.03
CA LEU A 124 -19.76 -3.12 9.04
C LEU A 124 -19.11 -3.02 10.42
N LEU A 125 -19.85 -2.49 11.39
CA LEU A 125 -19.38 -2.33 12.76
C LEU A 125 -19.29 -3.70 13.44
N ASP A 126 -18.06 -4.18 13.64
CA ASP A 126 -17.74 -5.45 14.30
C ASP A 126 -17.71 -5.28 15.84
N SER A 127 -17.08 -4.21 16.33
CA SER A 127 -17.07 -3.91 17.76
C SER A 127 -17.15 -2.42 18.08
N PHE A 128 -17.80 -2.11 19.20
CA PHE A 128 -17.95 -0.77 19.75
C PHE A 128 -17.68 -0.82 21.26
N LYS A 129 -16.61 -0.16 21.70
CA LYS A 129 -16.19 -0.14 23.10
C LYS A 129 -16.06 1.30 23.58
N ILE A 130 -16.81 1.66 24.60
CA ILE A 130 -16.67 2.95 25.27
C ILE A 130 -15.37 2.95 26.08
N GLU A 131 -14.53 3.97 25.86
CA GLU A 131 -13.28 4.19 26.60
C GLU A 131 -13.45 5.26 27.69
N GLN A 132 -14.24 6.30 27.39
CA GLN A 132 -14.55 7.39 28.33
C GLN A 132 -15.99 7.84 28.11
N ASP A 133 -16.71 8.09 29.21
CA ASP A 133 -18.08 8.61 29.18
C ASP A 133 -18.31 9.49 30.41
N SER A 134 -18.58 10.77 30.17
CA SER A 134 -18.99 11.72 31.20
C SER A 134 -20.43 12.21 31.02
N TYR A 135 -21.19 11.63 30.10
CA TYR A 135 -22.60 11.93 29.99
C TYR A 135 -23.37 11.28 31.15
N SER A 136 -24.39 11.99 31.64
CA SER A 136 -25.38 11.40 32.55
C SER A 136 -26.26 10.36 31.82
N ASP A 137 -26.47 10.57 30.51
CA ASP A 137 -27.10 9.64 29.59
C ASP A 137 -26.36 9.68 28.24
N SER A 138 -25.62 8.64 27.93
CA SER A 138 -24.86 8.50 26.67
C SER A 138 -25.63 7.79 25.56
N GLN A 139 -26.88 7.36 25.78
CA GLN A 139 -27.67 6.73 24.72
C GLN A 139 -27.87 7.63 23.49
N PRO A 140 -28.16 8.94 23.62
CA PRO A 140 -28.27 9.82 22.46
C PRO A 140 -26.99 9.91 21.60
N PRO A 141 -25.79 10.23 22.13
CA PRO A 141 -24.57 10.25 21.31
C PRO A 141 -24.20 8.87 20.76
N ILE A 142 -24.40 7.78 21.52
CA ILE A 142 -24.16 6.41 21.02
C ILE A 142 -25.04 6.09 19.82
N LYS A 143 -26.35 6.41 19.90
CA LYS A 143 -27.29 6.17 18.80
C LYS A 143 -26.90 6.98 17.57
N MET A 144 -26.53 8.25 17.75
CA MET A 144 -26.05 9.10 16.66
C MET A 144 -24.81 8.52 15.97
N ILE A 145 -23.82 8.07 16.74
CA ILE A 145 -22.61 7.47 16.19
C ILE A 145 -22.99 6.26 15.34
N LYS A 146 -23.78 5.32 15.88
CA LYS A 146 -24.22 4.12 15.15
C LYS A 146 -25.01 4.45 13.88
N GLN A 147 -25.89 5.45 13.93
CA GLN A 147 -26.67 5.87 12.76
C GLN A 147 -25.81 6.57 11.69
N SER A 148 -24.81 7.35 12.11
CA SER A 148 -23.88 8.00 11.18
C SER A 148 -23.04 6.98 10.40
N LEU A 149 -22.73 5.84 11.04
CA LEU A 149 -22.03 4.73 10.41
C LEU A 149 -22.87 4.02 9.35
N ILE A 150 -24.17 3.83 9.61
CA ILE A 150 -25.08 3.12 8.69
C ILE A 150 -25.40 3.95 7.44
N ASN A 151 -25.58 5.27 7.61
CA ASN A 151 -26.21 6.08 6.57
C ASN A 151 -25.23 6.80 5.63
N ASP A 152 -23.99 7.08 6.05
CA ASP A 152 -23.15 8.06 5.34
C ASP A 152 -21.63 7.92 5.62
N PHE A 153 -21.15 6.77 6.09
CA PHE A 153 -19.70 6.60 6.23
C PHE A 153 -19.10 6.30 4.86
N LYS A 154 -18.20 7.17 4.40
CA LYS A 154 -17.58 7.07 3.06
C LYS A 154 -16.67 5.86 2.97
N ASP A 155 -16.50 5.35 1.75
CA ASP A 155 -15.48 4.35 1.43
C ASP A 155 -14.10 4.88 1.84
N ILE A 156 -13.28 3.99 2.40
CA ILE A 156 -11.99 4.35 2.97
C ILE A 156 -10.89 3.91 2.01
N VAL A 157 -10.15 4.87 1.47
CA VAL A 157 -9.03 4.57 0.58
C VAL A 157 -7.88 4.01 1.42
N LEU A 158 -7.44 2.78 1.15
CA LEU A 158 -6.30 2.21 1.86
C LEU A 158 -4.99 2.73 1.29
N PHE A 159 -4.88 2.76 -0.04
CA PHE A 159 -3.75 3.35 -0.78
C PHE A 159 -4.06 3.39 -2.29
N ASN A 160 -3.36 4.27 -3.01
CA ASN A 160 -3.33 4.31 -4.47
C ASN A 160 -2.17 3.46 -4.99
N LEU A 161 -2.39 2.59 -5.98
CA LEU A 161 -1.32 1.74 -6.53
C LEU A 161 -0.18 2.59 -7.10
N THR A 162 -0.52 3.66 -7.81
CA THR A 162 0.45 4.57 -8.45
C THR A 162 1.38 5.28 -7.46
N GLU A 163 0.98 5.41 -6.20
CA GLU A 163 1.81 6.04 -5.15
C GLU A 163 2.80 5.05 -4.53
N ILE A 164 2.53 3.75 -4.63
CA ILE A 164 3.29 2.71 -3.94
C ILE A 164 4.08 1.79 -4.86
N THR A 165 3.80 1.81 -6.17
CA THR A 165 4.54 1.02 -7.15
C THR A 165 5.04 1.89 -8.31
N THR A 166 6.25 1.59 -8.77
CA THR A 166 6.78 2.12 -10.03
C THR A 166 6.35 1.28 -11.22
N LEU A 167 5.73 0.12 -10.97
CA LEU A 167 5.17 -0.75 -11.99
C LEU A 167 3.90 -0.11 -12.55
N SER A 168 3.69 -0.19 -13.87
CA SER A 168 2.47 0.31 -14.52
C SER A 168 1.27 -0.63 -14.31
N LEU A 169 1.06 -1.10 -13.09
CA LEU A 169 0.00 -2.03 -12.71
C LEU A 169 -1.27 -1.24 -12.38
N ARG A 170 -2.13 -1.06 -13.38
CA ARG A 170 -3.43 -0.37 -13.29
C ARG A 170 -4.60 -1.37 -13.34
N ARG A 171 -4.44 -2.48 -12.63
CA ARG A 171 -5.41 -3.59 -12.60
C ARG A 171 -5.44 -4.21 -11.19
N PRO A 172 -6.54 -4.86 -10.79
CA PRO A 172 -6.57 -5.61 -9.54
C PRO A 172 -5.47 -6.69 -9.55
N ALA A 173 -4.97 -7.01 -8.36
CA ALA A 173 -4.10 -8.16 -8.16
C ALA A 173 -4.89 -9.44 -8.38
N ASP A 174 -4.22 -10.44 -8.94
CA ASP A 174 -4.83 -11.77 -9.13
C ASP A 174 -4.96 -12.49 -7.79
N GLU A 175 -4.04 -12.21 -6.86
CA GLU A 175 -4.03 -12.74 -5.50
C GLU A 175 -3.51 -11.69 -4.52
N ILE A 176 -4.06 -11.71 -3.30
CA ILE A 176 -3.60 -10.88 -2.19
C ILE A 176 -3.38 -11.79 -0.98
N GLU A 177 -2.14 -11.96 -0.56
CA GLU A 177 -1.79 -12.74 0.61
C GLU A 177 -1.66 -11.85 1.85
N ILE A 178 -2.20 -12.31 2.97
CA ILE A 178 -2.13 -11.60 4.25
C ILE A 178 -1.02 -12.20 5.13
N SER A 179 -0.07 -11.34 5.49
CA SER A 179 1.08 -11.65 6.32
C SER A 179 1.19 -10.69 7.50
N MET A 180 2.10 -10.97 8.44
CA MET A 180 2.24 -10.19 9.66
C MET A 180 2.49 -8.71 9.33
N ASN A 181 1.50 -7.85 9.62
CA ASN A 181 1.50 -6.41 9.34
C ASN A 181 1.72 -6.00 7.88
N GLN A 182 1.45 -6.87 6.91
CA GLN A 182 1.63 -6.56 5.50
C GLN A 182 0.68 -7.34 4.60
N LEU A 183 0.42 -6.78 3.42
CA LEU A 183 -0.33 -7.39 2.32
C LEU A 183 0.62 -7.59 1.14
N LEU A 184 0.63 -8.77 0.55
CA LEU A 184 1.39 -9.09 -0.66
C LEU A 184 0.44 -9.20 -1.83
N PHE A 185 0.54 -8.26 -2.76
CA PHE A 185 -0.26 -8.24 -4.00
C PHE A 185 0.53 -8.94 -5.10
N ILE A 186 -0.11 -9.88 -5.80
CA ILE A 186 0.53 -10.73 -6.81
C ILE A 186 -0.22 -10.58 -8.14
N TRP A 187 0.54 -10.41 -9.22
CA TRP A 187 0.04 -10.37 -10.60
C TRP A 187 0.75 -11.43 -11.44
N HIS A 188 -0.02 -12.18 -12.23
CA HIS A 188 0.43 -13.17 -13.23
C HIS A 188 0.49 -12.56 -14.63
#